data_AF-A0A699UWG3-F1
#
_entry.id   AF-A0A699UWG3-F1
#
_cell.length_a   1.000
_cell.length_b   1.000
_cell.length_c   1.000
_cell.angle_alpha   90.00
_cell.angle_beta   90.00
_cell.angle_gamma   90.00
#
_symmetry.space_group_name_H-M   'P 1'
#
loop_
_entity.id
_entity.type
_entity.pdbx_description
1 polymer ?
#
loop_
_entity_poly.entity_id
_entity_poly.type
_entity_poly.pdbx_seq_one_letter_code
_entity_poly.pdbx_strand_id
1 'polypeptide(L)'
;WGKEFVAGGFGGSAGIMAGYPLDSIRVRQQSNQPGSAFSILKNVVAKEGPLALYRGMAAPLASCFLLSRFMIQHFMVLGSYLVLLLVYV
;
A
#
# COMPACT_ATOMS: atom_id res chain seq x y z
N TRP A 1 -2.08 4.17 26.72
CA TRP A 1 -2.63 3.13 25.84
C TRP A 1 -3.29 3.68 24.58
N GLY A 2 -4.30 4.56 24.63
CA GLY A 2 -4.93 5.09 23.40
C GLY A 2 -4.03 6.00 22.53
N LYS A 3 -3.11 6.76 23.15
CA LYS A 3 -2.23 7.71 22.45
C LYS A 3 -1.23 7.04 21.49
N GLU A 4 -0.77 5.85 21.83
CA GLU A 4 0.22 5.10 21.03
C GLU A 4 -0.45 4.45 19.82
N PHE A 5 -1.70 4.02 19.95
CA PHE A 5 -2.53 3.57 18.84
C PHE A 5 -2.81 4.68 17.83
N VAL A 6 -3.15 5.88 18.32
CA VAL A 6 -3.39 7.04 17.45
C VAL A 6 -2.08 7.49 16.79
N ALA A 7 -0.98 7.55 17.53
CA ALA A 7 0.33 7.92 17.00
C ALA A 7 0.85 6.91 15.95
N GLY A 8 0.67 5.61 16.20
CA GLY A 8 1.03 4.55 15.25
C GLY A 8 0.15 4.58 13.99
N GLY A 9 -1.16 4.80 14.14
CA GLY A 9 -2.08 4.96 13.03
C GLY A 9 -1.77 6.18 12.16
N PHE A 10 -1.46 7.32 12.77
CA PHE A 10 -1.07 8.55 12.07
C PHE A 10 0.30 8.43 11.41
N GLY A 11 1.28 7.80 12.08
CA GLY A 11 2.61 7.57 11.52
C GLY A 11 2.58 6.66 10.29
N GLY A 12 1.81 5.57 10.37
CA GLY A 12 1.64 4.64 9.24
C GLY A 12 0.91 5.28 8.06
N SER A 13 -0.17 6.03 8.32
CA SER A 13 -0.91 6.72 7.26
C SER A 13 -0.10 7.84 6.63
N ALA A 14 0.65 8.63 7.39
CA ALA A 14 1.55 9.67 6.86
C ALA A 14 2.67 9.09 5.96
N GLY A 15 3.23 7.93 6.32
CA GLY A 15 4.23 7.25 5.50
C GLY A 15 3.68 6.79 4.15
N ILE A 16 2.46 6.25 4.13
CA ILE A 16 1.76 5.89 2.89
C ILE A 16 1.42 7.16 2.09
N MET A 17 0.95 8.21 2.77
CA MET A 17 0.59 9.50 2.15
C MET A 17 1.78 10.15 1.44
N ALA A 18 2.98 10.04 2.02
CA ALA A 18 4.23 10.57 1.47
C ALA A 18 4.86 9.65 0.40
N GLY A 19 4.67 8.33 0.49
CA GLY A 19 5.21 7.36 -0.45
C GLY A 19 4.39 7.22 -1.74
N TYR A 20 3.06 7.39 -1.65
CA TYR A 20 2.15 7.26 -2.80
C TYR A 20 2.43 8.21 -3.98
N PRO A 21 2.78 9.50 -3.78
CA PRO A 21 3.18 10.36 -4.89
C PRO A 21 4.43 9.86 -5.61
N LEU A 22 5.42 9.33 -4.88
CA LEU A 22 6.63 8.77 -5.47
C LEU A 22 6.34 7.51 -6.29
N ASP A 23 5.42 6.66 -5.83
CA ASP A 23 4.97 5.47 -6.56
C ASP A 23 4.21 5.85 -7.84
N SER A 24 3.30 6.82 -7.74
CA SER A 24 2.54 7.35 -8.88
C SER A 24 3.43 8.03 -9.94
N ILE A 25 4.48 8.74 -9.52
CA ILE A 25 5.44 9.35 -10.45
C ILE A 25 6.26 8.28 -11.17
N ARG A 26 6.72 7.24 -10.47
CA ARG A 26 7.51 6.14 -11.07
C ARG A 26 6.73 5.42 -12.16
N VAL A 27 5.46 5.07 -11.90
CA VAL A 27 4.60 4.41 -12.90
C VAL A 27 4.35 5.31 -14.11
N ARG A 28 4.11 6.61 -13.90
CA ARG A 28 3.91 7.59 -15.00
C ARG A 28 5.19 7.85 -15.80
N GLN A 29 6.36 7.87 -15.14
CA GLN A 29 7.67 8.02 -15.77
C GLN A 29 8.01 6.80 -16.65
N GLN A 30 7.65 5.59 -16.20
CA GLN A 30 7.80 4.37 -17.01
C GLN A 30 6.80 4.29 -18.16
N SER A 31 5.61 4.87 -18.02
CA SER A 31 4.53 4.70 -19.00
C SER A 31 4.50 5.72 -20.14
N ASN A 32 4.98 6.98 -19.98
CA ASN A 32 4.66 7.99 -20.99
C ASN A 32 5.72 9.05 -21.36
N GLN A 33 6.75 9.33 -20.54
CA GLN A 33 7.82 10.28 -20.91
C GLN A 33 9.07 10.11 -20.02
N PRO A 34 10.29 9.98 -20.58
CA PRO A 34 11.53 10.11 -19.80
C PRO A 34 11.76 11.59 -19.45
N GLY A 35 11.32 12.02 -18.28
CA GLY A 35 11.47 13.40 -17.79
C GLY A 35 11.58 13.47 -16.27
N SER A 36 12.03 14.62 -15.75
CA SER A 36 12.21 14.81 -14.30
C SER A 36 10.90 14.58 -13.54
N ALA A 37 10.95 13.67 -12.57
CA ALA A 37 9.86 13.31 -11.66
C ALA A 37 9.09 14.51 -11.11
N PHE A 38 9.81 15.61 -10.85
CA PHE A 38 9.26 16.84 -10.28
C PHE A 38 8.38 17.63 -11.26
N SER A 39 8.74 17.64 -12.55
CA SER A 39 7.98 18.33 -13.60
C SER A 39 6.67 17.61 -13.90
N ILE A 40 6.67 16.28 -13.83
CA ILE A 40 5.48 15.43 -13.98
C ILE A 40 4.54 15.65 -12.79
N LEU A 41 5.07 15.62 -11.56
CA LEU A 41 4.30 15.90 -10.34
C LEU A 41 3.63 17.28 -10.39
N LYS A 42 4.39 18.32 -10.76
CA LYS A 42 3.87 19.69 -10.86
C LYS A 42 2.77 19.80 -11.92
N ASN A 43 2.93 19.17 -13.08
CA ASN A 43 1.90 19.16 -14.13
C ASN A 43 0.63 18.41 -13.72
N VAL A 44 0.78 17.28 -13.02
CA VAL A 44 -0.36 16.50 -12.51
C VAL A 44 -1.14 17.29 -11.46
N VAL A 45 -0.44 17.87 -10.48
CA VAL A 45 -1.07 18.67 -9.43
C VAL A 45 -1.73 19.93 -10.02
N ALA A 46 -1.11 20.57 -11.02
CA ALA A 46 -1.65 21.75 -11.67
C ALA A 46 -2.85 21.46 -12.60
N LYS A 47 -2.90 20.29 -13.25
CA LYS A 47 -3.99 19.92 -14.17
C LYS A 47 -5.15 19.18 -13.52
N GLU A 48 -4.86 18.23 -12.63
CA GLU A 48 -5.86 17.31 -12.08
C GLU A 48 -6.13 17.54 -10.58
N GLY A 49 -5.26 18.31 -9.90
CA GLY A 49 -5.35 18.60 -8.47
C GLY A 49 -4.68 17.54 -7.58
N PRO A 50 -4.41 17.87 -6.30
CA PRO A 50 -3.72 16.95 -5.37
C PRO A 50 -4.54 15.68 -5.06
N LEU A 51 -5.86 15.73 -5.20
CA LEU A 51 -6.77 14.59 -5.05
C LEU A 51 -6.69 13.60 -6.22
N ALA A 52 -6.17 14.00 -7.39
CA ALA A 52 -5.99 13.10 -8.51
C ALA A 52 -4.92 12.04 -8.26
N LEU A 53 -3.94 12.34 -7.39
CA LEU A 53 -2.98 11.33 -6.90
C LEU A 53 -3.63 10.28 -5.98
N TYR A 54 -4.78 10.58 -5.39
CA TYR A 54 -5.55 9.64 -4.55
C TYR A 54 -6.66 8.93 -5.33
N ARG A 55 -7.04 9.43 -6.51
CA ARG A 55 -8.00 8.78 -7.42
C ARG A 55 -7.37 7.54 -8.03
N GLY A 56 -7.66 6.39 -7.40
CA GLY A 56 -7.16 5.10 -7.82
C GLY A 56 -6.52 4.30 -6.69
N MET A 57 -6.27 4.89 -5.51
CA MET A 57 -5.69 4.20 -4.34
C MET A 57 -6.55 3.07 -3.79
N ALA A 58 -7.86 3.15 -3.99
CA ALA A 58 -8.78 2.11 -3.52
C ALA A 58 -8.48 0.75 -4.14
N ALA A 59 -8.03 0.70 -5.41
CA ALA A 59 -7.71 -0.55 -6.09
C ALA A 59 -6.44 -1.25 -5.53
N PRO A 60 -5.27 -0.60 -5.42
CA PRO A 60 -4.08 -1.22 -4.83
C PRO A 60 -4.23 -1.43 -3.32
N LEU A 61 -4.96 -0.58 -2.59
CA LEU A 61 -5.27 -0.85 -1.19
C LEU A 61 -6.15 -2.10 -1.05
N ALA A 62 -7.23 -2.22 -1.82
CA ALA A 62 -8.07 -3.42 -1.83
C ALA A 62 -7.26 -4.66 -2.22
N SER A 63 -6.43 -4.60 -3.26
CA SER A 63 -5.53 -5.70 -3.64
C SER A 63 -4.54 -6.05 -2.52
N CYS A 64 -3.94 -5.07 -1.84
CA CYS A 64 -3.00 -5.30 -0.74
C CYS A 64 -3.70 -5.95 0.46
N PHE A 65 -4.90 -5.49 0.83
CA PHE A 65 -5.70 -6.09 1.89
C PHE A 65 -6.11 -7.53 1.55
N LEU A 66 -6.54 -7.77 0.31
CA LEU A 66 -6.94 -9.11 -0.16
C LEU A 66 -5.74 -10.08 -0.18
N LEU A 67 -4.59 -9.65 -0.69
CA LEU A 67 -3.38 -10.47 -0.73
C LEU A 67 -2.86 -10.77 0.68
N SER A 68 -2.85 -9.76 1.56
CA SER A 68 -2.46 -9.91 2.97
C SER A 68 -3.39 -10.89 3.70
N ARG A 69 -4.70 -10.86 3.40
CA ARG A 69 -5.69 -11.79 3.96
C ARG A 69 -5.48 -13.24 3.50
N PHE A 70 -5.19 -13.45 2.22
CA PHE A 70 -4.91 -14.79 1.69
C PHE A 70 -3.64 -15.40 2.28
N MET A 71 -2.57 -14.60 2.40
CA MET A 71 -1.31 -15.07 2.97
C MET A 71 -1.46 -15.54 4.42
N ILE A 72 -2.17 -14.78 5.25
CA ILE A 72 -2.41 -15.13 6.67
C ILE A 72 -3.28 -16.39 6.78
N GLN A 73 -4.31 -16.51 5.94
CA GLN A 73 -5.18 -17.68 5.94
C GLN A 73 -4.41 -18.97 5.63
N HIS A 74 -3.51 -18.92 4.64
CA HIS A 74 -2.72 -20.08 4.24
C HIS A 74 -1.73 -20.49 5.34
N PHE A 75 -1.08 -19.53 5.99
CA PHE A 75 -0.15 -19.80 7.08
C PHE A 75 -0.85 -20.41 8.32
N MET A 76 -2.01 -19.88 8.71
CA MET A 76 -2.78 -20.40 9.84
C MET A 76 -3.27 -21.84 9.62
N VAL A 77 -3.69 -22.15 8.40
CA VAL A 77 -4.14 -23.50 8.02
C VAL A 77 -2.99 -24.51 8.03
N LEU A 78 -1.83 -24.16 7.44
CA LEU A 78 -0.64 -25.00 7.48
C LEU A 78 -0.14 -25.24 8.91
N GLY A 79 -0.15 -24.19 9.74
CA GLY A 79 0.20 -24.29 11.16
C GLY A 79 -0.71 -25.27 11.91
N SER A 80 -2.02 -25.24 11.65
CA SER A 80 -2.98 -26.17 12.24
C SER A 80 -2.71 -27.63 11.85
N TYR A 81 -2.44 -27.90 10.57
CA TYR A 81 -2.10 -29.25 10.11
C TYR A 81 -0.79 -29.78 10.71
N LEU A 82 0.22 -28.92 10.86
CA LEU A 82 1.48 -29.30 11.47
C LEU A 82 1.32 -29.65 12.97
N VAL A 83 0.51 -28.89 13.70
CA VAL A 83 0.19 -29.18 15.10
C VAL A 83 -0.58 -30.50 15.23
N LEU A 84 -1.58 -30.74 14.36
CA LEU A 84 -2.31 -32.01 14.36
C LEU A 84 -1.41 -33.21 14.07
N LEU A 85 -0.45 -33.06 13.15
CA LEU A 85 0.51 -34.12 12.83
C LEU A 85 1.50 -34.38 13.97
N LEU A 86 1.95 -33.34 14.67
CA LEU A 86 2.82 -33.47 15.85
C LEU A 86 2.12 -34.03 17.09
N VAL A 87 0.80 -33.84 17.24
CA VAL A 87 0.02 -34.43 18.34
C VAL A 87 -0.36 -35.89 18.04
N TYR A 88 -0.38 -36.26 16.77
CA TYR A 88 -0.72 -37.62 16.32
C TYR A 88 0.50 -38.54 16.12
N VAL A 89 1.71 -37.97 16.08
CA VAL A 89 3.01 -38.67 16.15
C VAL A 89 3.40 -38.87 17.61
#